data_AF-A0A0K8RAY3-F1
#
_entry.id   AF-A0A0K8RAY3-F1
#
_cell.length_a   1.000
_cell.length_b   1.000
_cell.length_c   1.000
_cell.angle_alpha   90.00
_cell.angle_beta   90.00
_cell.angle_gamma   90.00
#
_symmetry.space_group_name_H-M   'P 1'
#
loop_
_entity.id
_entity.type
_entity.pdbx_description
1 polymer ?
#
loop_
_entity_poly.entity_id
_entity_poly.type
_entity_poly.pdbx_seq_one_letter_code
_entity_poly.pdbx_strand_id
1 'polypeptide(L)'
;MKTALTCALFGILFFGTQCSADEEISVAKQLPKKDLYKHYYQNNTGLCGSWYRNESSLESIYNCTLQTLDEKGYPIVNKTWEGFRHQYNWTIPQLVALMCNFTVAMPDNFTLMFEFQGNLEQESLGSSDDDSVVTEARPIPENELYYAEGNCSEKINAKTTTQAPTTPSEPALVAIE
;
A
#
# COMPACT_ATOMS: atom_id res chain seq x y z
N MET A 1 -11.63 13.19 32.42
CA MET A 1 -12.19 12.20 31.48
C MET A 1 -12.37 12.87 30.12
N LYS A 2 -11.34 12.83 29.26
CA LYS A 2 -11.35 13.51 27.95
C LYS A 2 -10.32 12.91 26.96
N THR A 3 -10.00 11.62 27.12
CA THR A 3 -8.88 10.97 26.43
C THR A 3 -9.23 9.61 25.82
N ALA A 4 -10.51 9.23 25.75
CA ALA A 4 -10.95 7.94 25.22
C ALA A 4 -11.62 8.02 23.83
N LEU A 5 -11.90 9.21 23.30
CA LEU A 5 -12.77 9.39 22.13
C LEU A 5 -12.01 9.73 20.82
N THR A 6 -10.72 9.46 20.73
CA THR A 6 -9.95 9.66 19.48
C THR A 6 -9.54 8.35 18.81
N CYS A 7 -9.83 7.22 19.46
CA CYS A 7 -9.45 5.91 18.97
C CYS A 7 -10.48 5.30 18.00
N ALA A 8 -11.70 5.84 17.97
CA ALA A 8 -12.80 5.30 17.18
C ALA A 8 -12.91 5.84 15.75
N LEU A 9 -12.03 6.75 15.32
CA LEU A 9 -12.25 7.51 14.08
C LEU A 9 -11.35 7.11 12.89
N PHE A 10 -10.19 6.48 13.09
CA PHE A 10 -9.23 6.29 11.97
C PHE A 10 -8.30 5.06 12.12
N GLY A 11 -8.63 4.10 12.98
CA GLY A 11 -7.67 3.10 13.48
C GLY A 11 -7.45 1.82 12.67
N ILE A 12 -7.89 1.71 11.41
CA ILE A 12 -7.83 0.41 10.69
C ILE A 12 -6.91 0.40 9.46
N LEU A 13 -6.57 1.51 8.82
CA LEU A 13 -5.89 1.43 7.50
C LEU A 13 -4.48 2.00 7.44
N PHE A 14 -4.07 2.84 8.39
CA PHE A 14 -2.75 3.48 8.34
C PHE A 14 -2.05 3.63 9.70
N PHE A 15 -2.67 3.15 10.76
CA PHE A 15 -2.07 3.17 12.08
C PHE A 15 -1.55 1.79 12.42
N GLY A 16 -0.28 1.74 12.79
CA GLY A 16 0.12 0.93 13.92
C GLY A 16 -0.91 1.00 15.04
N THR A 17 -1.79 0.01 15.06
CA THR A 17 -2.74 -0.38 16.10
C THR A 17 -3.08 0.68 17.15
N GLN A 18 -4.19 1.39 17.01
CA GLN A 18 -5.16 1.47 18.11
C GLN A 18 -6.62 1.50 17.60
N CYS A 19 -7.33 0.44 18.00
CA CYS A 19 -8.76 0.32 18.34
C CYS A 19 -9.68 -0.56 17.47
N SER A 20 -10.02 -1.72 18.07
CA SER A 20 -11.22 -2.55 17.89
C SER A 20 -11.17 -3.77 16.96
N ALA A 21 -10.50 -4.84 17.41
CA ALA A 21 -10.92 -6.25 17.32
C ALA A 21 -10.07 -7.06 18.31
N ASP A 22 -10.68 -7.58 19.39
CA ASP A 22 -10.01 -7.99 20.63
C ASP A 22 -9.08 -9.22 20.55
N GLU A 23 -8.98 -9.90 19.40
CA GLU A 23 -8.10 -11.08 19.27
C GLU A 23 -6.81 -10.78 18.48
N GLU A 24 -6.89 -10.23 17.26
CA GLU A 24 -5.68 -9.98 16.43
C GLU A 24 -4.79 -8.85 16.94
N ILE A 25 -5.38 -7.81 17.54
CA ILE A 25 -4.63 -6.66 18.07
C ILE A 25 -3.81 -7.05 19.32
N SER A 26 -4.30 -8.03 20.09
CA SER A 26 -3.59 -8.56 21.26
C SER A 26 -2.32 -9.31 20.84
N VAL A 27 -2.40 -10.08 19.75
CA VAL A 27 -1.28 -10.82 19.15
C VAL A 27 -0.24 -9.85 18.59
N ALA A 28 -0.68 -8.83 17.84
CA ALA A 28 0.22 -7.82 17.27
C ALA A 28 1.02 -7.04 18.34
N LYS A 29 0.39 -6.70 19.48
CA LYS A 29 1.06 -6.01 20.60
C LYS A 29 2.05 -6.88 21.37
N GLN A 30 1.92 -8.20 21.28
CA GLN A 30 2.77 -9.16 22.01
C GLN A 30 3.93 -9.69 21.16
N LEU A 31 3.84 -9.58 19.84
CA LEU A 31 4.86 -10.11 18.93
C LEU A 31 6.11 -9.21 18.90
N PRO A 32 7.32 -9.81 18.93
CA PRO A 32 8.53 -9.11 18.52
C PRO A 32 8.36 -8.52 17.11
N LYS A 33 8.98 -7.36 16.85
CA LYS A 33 8.86 -6.64 15.56
C LYS A 33 9.03 -7.56 14.35
N LYS A 34 10.03 -8.44 14.37
CA LYS A 34 10.28 -9.38 13.26
C LYS A 34 9.10 -10.34 13.01
N ASP A 35 8.46 -10.82 14.06
CA ASP A 35 7.36 -11.76 13.96
C ASP A 35 6.06 -11.06 13.54
N LEU A 36 5.89 -9.78 13.91
CA LEU A 36 4.79 -8.94 13.45
C LEU A 36 4.80 -8.77 11.92
N TYR A 37 5.94 -8.33 11.35
CA TYR A 37 6.05 -8.14 9.90
C TYR A 37 5.88 -9.46 9.15
N LYS A 38 6.44 -10.55 9.69
CA LYS A 38 6.25 -11.88 9.12
C LYS A 38 4.77 -12.28 9.11
N HIS A 39 4.06 -12.07 10.22
CA HIS A 39 2.65 -12.44 10.34
C HIS A 39 1.78 -11.75 9.27
N TYR A 40 1.95 -10.43 9.09
CA TYR A 40 1.10 -9.66 8.18
C TYR A 40 1.59 -9.65 6.72
N TYR A 41 2.90 -9.70 6.46
CA TYR A 41 3.44 -9.47 5.12
C TYR A 41 3.98 -10.71 4.43
N GLN A 42 4.23 -11.82 5.14
CA GLN A 42 4.76 -13.04 4.51
C GLN A 42 3.86 -13.54 3.37
N ASN A 43 2.53 -13.44 3.52
CA ASN A 43 1.55 -13.92 2.54
C ASN A 43 0.81 -12.80 1.81
N ASN A 44 1.09 -11.54 2.11
CA ASN A 44 0.46 -10.41 1.43
C ASN A 44 1.01 -10.31 0.00
N THR A 45 0.17 -10.29 -1.03
CA THR A 45 0.63 -10.20 -2.43
C THR A 45 0.85 -8.77 -2.90
N GLY A 46 0.32 -7.76 -2.21
CA GLY A 46 0.46 -6.34 -2.52
C GLY A 46 1.82 -5.74 -2.17
N LEU A 47 1.88 -4.41 -2.12
CA LEU A 47 3.14 -3.67 -2.04
C LEU A 47 3.95 -4.00 -0.79
N CYS A 48 3.30 -4.03 0.38
CA CYS A 48 3.98 -4.32 1.65
C CYS A 48 4.53 -5.74 1.74
N GLY A 49 3.84 -6.70 1.13
CA GLY A 49 4.34 -8.06 1.05
C GLY A 49 5.50 -8.22 0.07
N SER A 50 5.47 -7.52 -1.07
CA SER A 50 6.61 -7.46 -1.98
C SER A 50 7.80 -6.81 -1.31
N TRP A 51 7.62 -5.63 -0.70
CA TRP A 51 8.68 -4.93 0.03
C TRP A 51 9.33 -5.82 1.11
N TYR A 52 8.51 -6.54 1.90
CA TYR A 52 9.01 -7.43 2.94
C TYR A 52 9.78 -8.65 2.40
N ARG A 53 9.31 -9.30 1.32
CA ARG A 53 9.91 -10.54 0.79
C ARG A 53 11.04 -10.28 -0.19
N ASN A 54 10.85 -9.35 -1.12
CA ASN A 54 11.76 -9.05 -2.21
C ASN A 54 11.43 -7.69 -2.87
N GLU A 55 12.29 -6.70 -2.66
CA GLU A 55 12.14 -5.36 -3.25
C GLU A 55 12.37 -5.33 -4.77
N SER A 56 12.90 -6.39 -5.40
CA SER A 56 13.30 -6.35 -6.82
C SER A 56 12.15 -6.04 -7.79
N SER A 57 10.92 -6.44 -7.45
CA SER A 57 9.71 -6.15 -8.23
C SER A 57 8.92 -4.96 -7.70
N LEU A 58 9.34 -4.35 -6.59
CA LEU A 58 8.54 -3.37 -5.86
C LEU A 58 8.20 -2.15 -6.70
N GLU A 59 9.18 -1.54 -7.36
CA GLU A 59 8.95 -0.35 -8.19
C GLU A 59 8.04 -0.66 -9.39
N SER A 60 8.17 -1.86 -9.95
CA SER A 60 7.30 -2.30 -11.05
C SER A 60 5.86 -2.46 -10.58
N ILE A 61 5.64 -3.04 -9.39
CA ILE A 61 4.30 -3.24 -8.81
C ILE A 61 3.69 -1.89 -8.47
N TYR A 62 4.47 -0.98 -7.87
CA TYR A 62 4.05 0.37 -7.52
C TYR A 62 3.59 1.14 -8.75
N ASN A 63 4.41 1.19 -9.80
CA ASN A 63 4.07 1.91 -11.03
C ASN A 63 2.86 1.29 -11.75
N CYS A 64 2.78 -0.05 -11.81
CA CYS A 64 1.62 -0.74 -12.36
C CYS A 64 0.34 -0.42 -11.58
N THR A 65 0.42 -0.34 -10.25
CA THR A 65 -0.71 -0.03 -9.37
C THR A 65 -1.21 1.38 -9.64
N LEU A 66 -0.31 2.37 -9.62
CA LEU A 66 -0.67 3.76 -9.92
C LEU A 66 -1.29 3.91 -11.31
N GLN A 67 -0.70 3.28 -12.33
CA GLN A 67 -1.24 3.30 -13.69
C GLN A 67 -2.65 2.68 -13.74
N THR A 68 -2.84 1.51 -13.14
CA THR A 68 -4.12 0.79 -13.16
C THR A 68 -5.22 1.63 -12.49
N LEU A 69 -4.90 2.32 -11.40
CA LEU A 69 -5.85 3.15 -10.68
C LEU A 69 -6.16 4.45 -11.41
N ASP A 70 -5.17 5.06 -12.06
CA ASP A 70 -5.36 6.23 -12.92
C ASP A 70 -6.28 5.90 -14.10
N GLU A 71 -6.05 4.77 -14.77
CA GLU A 71 -6.89 4.26 -15.87
C GLU A 71 -8.34 3.99 -15.42
N LYS A 72 -8.55 3.63 -14.15
CA LYS A 72 -9.88 3.44 -13.53
C LYS A 72 -10.54 4.75 -13.06
N GLY A 73 -9.88 5.89 -13.23
CA GLY A 73 -10.38 7.19 -12.82
C GLY A 73 -10.19 7.51 -11.33
N TYR A 74 -9.15 6.93 -10.70
CA TYR A 74 -8.72 7.23 -9.33
C TYR A 74 -7.34 7.92 -9.30
N PRO A 75 -7.18 9.10 -9.92
CA PRO A 75 -5.90 9.82 -9.93
C PRO A 75 -5.46 10.29 -8.54
N ILE A 76 -6.38 10.27 -7.55
CA ILE A 76 -6.10 10.68 -6.18
C ILE A 76 -4.96 9.87 -5.55
N VAL A 77 -4.85 8.58 -5.86
CA VAL A 77 -3.79 7.72 -5.29
C VAL A 77 -2.42 8.16 -5.80
N ASN A 78 -2.29 8.39 -7.11
CA ASN A 78 -1.07 8.93 -7.70
C ASN A 78 -0.72 10.29 -7.10
N LYS A 79 -1.69 11.22 -7.05
CA LYS A 79 -1.49 12.55 -6.47
C LYS A 79 -1.01 12.48 -5.02
N THR A 80 -1.58 11.61 -4.21
CA THR A 80 -1.21 11.44 -2.80
C THR A 80 0.17 10.80 -2.66
N TRP A 81 0.42 9.68 -3.32
CA TRP A 81 1.66 8.92 -3.15
C TRP A 81 2.86 9.63 -3.79
N GLU A 82 2.75 10.00 -5.07
CA GLU A 82 3.84 10.68 -5.78
C GLU A 82 4.03 12.10 -5.27
N GLY A 83 2.95 12.81 -4.93
CA GLY A 83 3.04 14.14 -4.33
C GLY A 83 3.84 14.11 -3.03
N PHE A 84 3.54 13.16 -2.14
CA PHE A 84 4.28 12.97 -0.91
C PHE A 84 5.73 12.53 -1.18
N ARG A 85 5.93 11.55 -2.07
CA ARG A 85 7.27 11.07 -2.45
C ARG A 85 8.17 12.20 -2.96
N HIS A 86 7.65 13.04 -3.84
CA HIS A 86 8.37 14.17 -4.41
C HIS A 86 8.64 15.27 -3.38
N GLN A 87 7.67 15.57 -2.51
CA GLN A 87 7.84 16.57 -1.44
C GLN A 87 9.05 16.26 -0.54
N TYR A 88 9.27 14.98 -0.23
CA TYR A 88 10.38 14.54 0.62
C TYR A 88 11.61 14.03 -0.14
N ASN A 89 11.60 14.09 -1.48
CA ASN A 89 12.66 13.56 -2.35
C ASN A 89 12.98 12.08 -2.10
N TRP A 90 11.93 11.26 -1.93
CA TRP A 90 12.08 9.84 -1.63
C TRP A 90 12.08 8.96 -2.88
N THR A 91 12.76 7.82 -2.77
CA THR A 91 12.61 6.72 -3.71
C THR A 91 11.31 5.96 -3.42
N ILE A 92 10.83 5.17 -4.39
CA ILE A 92 9.65 4.33 -4.21
C ILE A 92 9.83 3.36 -3.02
N PRO A 93 10.96 2.63 -2.89
CA PRO A 93 11.18 1.77 -1.72
C PRO A 93 11.12 2.50 -0.38
N GLN A 94 11.61 3.75 -0.30
CA GLN A 94 11.55 4.55 0.93
C GLN A 94 10.12 4.90 1.32
N LEU A 95 9.29 5.31 0.35
CA LEU A 95 7.87 5.57 0.59
C LEU A 95 7.14 4.30 1.03
N VAL A 96 7.32 3.20 0.30
CA VAL A 96 6.63 1.94 0.64
C VAL A 96 7.08 1.44 2.01
N ALA A 97 8.37 1.54 2.35
CA ALA A 97 8.86 1.19 3.68
C ALA A 97 8.16 2.00 4.79
N LEU A 98 7.85 3.28 4.54
CA LEU A 98 7.06 4.11 5.47
C LEU A 98 5.61 3.62 5.54
N MET A 99 4.95 3.44 4.40
CA MET A 99 3.56 3.00 4.31
C MET A 99 3.33 1.65 5.01
N CYS A 100 4.33 0.76 4.95
CA CYS A 100 4.26 -0.57 5.53
C CYS A 100 4.80 -0.63 6.98
N ASN A 101 5.10 0.52 7.59
CA ASN A 101 5.65 0.56 8.93
C ASN A 101 4.57 0.60 10.02
N PHE A 102 4.43 -0.51 10.75
CA PHE A 102 3.49 -0.64 11.88
C PHE A 102 3.75 0.30 13.07
N THR A 103 4.81 1.10 13.09
CA THR A 103 5.08 2.05 14.19
C THR A 103 4.88 3.51 13.80
N VAL A 104 4.48 3.79 12.55
CA VAL A 104 4.34 5.14 12.03
C VAL A 104 2.88 5.38 11.64
N ALA A 105 2.38 6.57 11.95
CA ALA A 105 1.10 7.04 11.43
C ALA A 105 1.35 7.76 10.10
N MET A 106 0.66 7.33 9.05
CA MET A 106 0.69 8.08 7.78
C MET A 106 -0.08 9.40 7.91
N PRO A 107 0.28 10.44 7.14
CA PRO A 107 -0.45 11.69 7.15
C PRO A 107 -1.90 11.51 6.67
N ASP A 108 -2.78 12.43 7.08
CA ASP A 108 -4.23 12.32 6.88
C ASP A 108 -4.63 12.14 5.41
N ASN A 109 -3.89 12.72 4.47
CA ASN A 109 -4.16 12.58 3.03
C ASN A 109 -4.09 11.12 2.53
N PHE A 110 -3.31 10.25 3.17
CA PHE A 110 -3.29 8.82 2.85
C PHE A 110 -4.55 8.09 3.31
N THR A 111 -5.26 8.63 4.29
CA THR A 111 -6.53 8.04 4.74
C THR A 111 -7.72 8.69 4.06
N LEU A 112 -7.67 9.99 3.80
CA LEU A 112 -8.72 10.74 3.12
C LEU A 112 -8.85 10.41 1.62
N MET A 113 -7.90 9.68 1.04
CA MET A 113 -8.02 9.24 -0.36
C MET A 113 -9.08 8.15 -0.57
N PHE A 114 -9.54 7.47 0.49
CA PHE A 114 -10.50 6.38 0.37
C PHE A 114 -11.96 6.84 0.47
N GLU A 115 -12.84 6.12 -0.23
CA GLU A 115 -14.28 6.26 -0.07
C GLU A 115 -14.70 5.71 1.30
N PHE A 116 -15.38 6.55 2.09
CA PHE A 116 -15.88 6.15 3.39
C PHE A 116 -17.19 5.34 3.23
N GLN A 117 -17.10 4.01 3.34
CA GLN A 117 -18.29 3.16 3.43
C GLN A 117 -18.73 3.01 4.89
N GLY A 118 -19.40 4.04 5.41
CA GLY A 118 -19.92 4.03 6.79
C GLY A 118 -21.28 4.72 6.88
N ASN A 119 -22.31 3.94 7.20
CA ASN A 119 -23.66 4.42 7.50
C ASN A 119 -23.65 5.15 8.85
N LEU A 120 -23.34 6.44 8.87
CA LEU A 120 -23.65 7.30 10.00
C LEU A 120 -24.12 8.65 9.47
N GLU A 121 -25.32 9.03 9.88
CA GLU A 121 -25.83 10.39 9.86
C GLU A 121 -24.79 11.30 10.55
N GLN A 122 -23.85 11.82 9.78
CA GLN A 122 -23.08 12.98 10.18
C GLN A 122 -23.90 14.16 9.68
N GLU A 123 -24.67 14.75 10.60
CA GLU A 123 -25.23 16.08 10.42
C GLU A 123 -24.16 16.97 9.81
N SER A 124 -24.49 17.46 8.61
CA SER A 124 -23.89 18.62 7.96
C SER A 124 -23.56 19.69 9.00
N LEU A 125 -22.31 19.71 9.47
CA LEU A 125 -21.73 20.90 10.05
C LEU A 125 -21.27 21.73 8.87
N GLY A 126 -22.19 22.60 8.46
CA GLY A 126 -22.06 23.43 7.27
C GLY A 126 -20.76 24.21 7.22
N SER A 127 -20.22 24.31 6.01
CA SER A 127 -19.42 25.44 5.59
C SER A 127 -19.98 25.93 4.26
N SER A 128 -20.74 27.01 4.37
CA SER A 128 -20.92 28.12 3.43
C SER A 128 -20.34 27.95 2.02
N ASP A 129 -21.22 28.22 1.05
CA ASP A 129 -20.93 28.50 -0.36
C ASP A 129 -19.61 29.27 -0.55
N ASP A 130 -18.71 28.71 -1.36
CA ASP A 130 -17.95 29.52 -2.30
C ASP A 130 -17.71 28.74 -3.59
N ASP A 131 -18.10 29.38 -4.69
CA ASP A 131 -18.21 28.87 -6.05
C ASP A 131 -16.81 28.67 -6.63
N SER A 132 -16.21 27.51 -6.39
CA SER A 132 -15.10 27.03 -7.20
C SER A 132 -15.31 25.55 -7.48
N VAL A 133 -15.51 25.22 -8.76
CA VAL A 133 -15.43 23.84 -9.25
C VAL A 133 -13.96 23.41 -9.15
N VAL A 134 -13.50 23.14 -7.94
CA VAL A 134 -12.37 22.26 -7.71
C VAL A 134 -12.99 20.88 -7.83
N THR A 135 -12.76 20.22 -8.98
CA THR A 135 -13.09 18.81 -9.15
C THR A 135 -12.25 18.03 -8.13
N GLU A 136 -12.76 17.87 -6.91
CA GLU A 136 -12.10 17.04 -5.90
C GLU A 136 -11.93 15.65 -6.49
N ALA A 137 -10.70 15.14 -6.42
CA ALA A 137 -10.38 13.87 -7.03
C ALA A 137 -11.20 12.76 -6.37
N ARG A 138 -11.82 11.90 -7.18
CA ARG A 138 -12.74 10.86 -6.72
C ARG A 138 -12.06 9.96 -5.66
N PRO A 139 -12.62 9.84 -4.44
CA PRO A 139 -12.13 8.88 -3.45
C PRO A 139 -12.18 7.45 -3.99
N ILE A 140 -11.21 6.62 -3.59
CA ILE A 140 -11.09 5.23 -4.06
C ILE A 140 -11.69 4.24 -3.05
N PRO A 141 -12.52 3.27 -3.46
CA PRO A 141 -12.88 2.14 -2.60
C PRO A 141 -11.64 1.33 -2.20
N GLU A 142 -11.50 0.98 -0.93
CA GLU A 142 -10.30 0.29 -0.41
C GLU A 142 -9.97 -1.02 -1.15
N ASN A 143 -11.01 -1.79 -1.49
CA ASN A 143 -10.89 -3.02 -2.27
C ASN A 143 -10.30 -2.80 -3.67
N GLU A 144 -10.49 -1.63 -4.28
CA GLU A 144 -9.92 -1.31 -5.60
C GLU A 144 -8.40 -1.15 -5.51
N LEU A 145 -7.89 -0.55 -4.43
CA LEU A 145 -6.45 -0.45 -4.20
C LEU A 145 -5.83 -1.84 -4.04
N TYR A 146 -6.39 -2.67 -3.14
CA TYR A 146 -5.85 -4.02 -2.92
C TYR A 146 -5.95 -4.90 -4.16
N TYR A 147 -7.04 -4.79 -4.91
CA TYR A 147 -7.20 -5.52 -6.16
C TYR A 147 -6.13 -5.09 -7.18
N ALA A 148 -5.87 -3.78 -7.32
CA ALA A 148 -4.84 -3.28 -8.22
C ALA A 148 -3.44 -3.76 -7.80
N GLU A 149 -3.08 -3.64 -6.52
CA GLU A 149 -1.80 -4.11 -6.01
C GLU A 149 -1.59 -5.61 -6.24
N GLY A 150 -2.59 -6.43 -5.87
CA GLY A 150 -2.53 -7.88 -6.02
C GLY A 150 -2.39 -8.32 -7.48
N ASN A 151 -3.22 -7.75 -8.36
CA ASN A 151 -3.21 -8.07 -9.79
C ASN A 151 -1.88 -7.66 -10.46
N CYS A 152 -1.35 -6.48 -10.12
CA CYS A 152 -0.04 -6.04 -10.60
C CYS A 152 1.09 -6.95 -10.12
N SER A 153 1.06 -7.34 -8.85
CA SER A 153 2.03 -8.27 -8.26
C SER A 153 2.03 -9.63 -8.96
N GLU A 154 0.85 -10.23 -9.16
CA GLU A 154 0.71 -11.50 -9.88
C GLU A 154 1.29 -11.41 -11.30
N LYS A 155 0.91 -10.37 -12.06
CA LYS A 155 1.38 -10.16 -13.43
C LYS A 155 2.90 -10.01 -13.51
N ILE A 156 3.51 -9.27 -12.59
CA ILE A 156 4.94 -8.99 -12.61
C ILE A 156 5.73 -10.23 -12.18
N ASN A 157 5.32 -10.89 -11.10
CA ASN A 157 6.01 -12.08 -10.62
C ASN A 157 5.92 -13.26 -11.61
N ALA A 158 4.81 -13.39 -12.33
CA ALA A 158 4.66 -14.36 -13.42
C ALA A 158 5.65 -14.07 -14.58
N LYS A 159 5.83 -12.79 -14.95
CA LYS A 159 6.81 -12.41 -15.98
C LYS A 159 8.25 -12.71 -15.55
N THR A 160 8.60 -12.41 -14.31
CA THR A 160 9.96 -12.64 -13.77
C THR A 160 10.29 -14.14 -13.69
N THR A 161 9.31 -14.99 -13.36
CA THR A 161 9.51 -16.45 -13.27
C THR A 161 9.63 -17.12 -14.64
N THR A 162 9.06 -16.51 -15.69
CA THR A 162 9.10 -17.06 -17.06
C THR A 162 10.42 -16.77 -17.80
N GLN A 163 11.27 -15.87 -17.30
CA GLN A 163 12.46 -15.37 -18.01
C GLN A 163 13.77 -16.14 -17.76
N ALA A 164 13.76 -17.42 -17.39
CA ALA A 164 14.99 -18.22 -17.36
C ALA A 164 15.17 -19.01 -18.68
N PRO A 165 15.87 -18.48 -19.71
CA PRO A 165 16.37 -19.33 -20.78
C PRO A 165 17.53 -20.16 -20.23
N THR A 166 17.29 -21.44 -19.99
CA THR A 166 18.36 -22.42 -19.79
C THR A 166 19.01 -22.67 -21.15
N THR A 167 19.93 -21.81 -21.58
CA THR A 167 20.84 -22.15 -22.67
C THR A 167 21.89 -23.11 -22.09
N PRO A 168 21.94 -24.39 -22.49
CA PRO A 168 23.01 -25.27 -22.05
C PRO A 168 24.29 -24.80 -22.74
N SER A 169 25.29 -24.38 -21.96
CA SER A 169 26.64 -24.19 -22.49
C SER A 169 27.18 -25.57 -22.92
N GLU A 170 27.34 -25.76 -24.22
CA GLU A 170 27.99 -26.92 -24.83
C GLU A 170 29.45 -26.99 -24.33
N PRO A 171 29.91 -28.12 -23.76
CA PRO A 171 31.29 -28.23 -23.31
C PRO A 171 32.21 -28.37 -24.52
N ALA A 172 33.17 -27.44 -24.63
CA ALA A 172 34.22 -27.48 -25.65
C ALA A 172 35.03 -28.79 -25.52
N LEU A 173 35.04 -29.59 -26.59
CA LEU A 173 35.92 -30.73 -26.75
C LEU A 173 37.38 -30.25 -26.73
N VAL A 174 38.11 -30.62 -25.68
CA VAL A 174 39.57 -30.53 -25.66
C VAL A 174 40.10 -31.68 -26.50
N ALA A 175 40.59 -31.36 -27.71
CA ALA A 175 41.42 -32.25 -28.49
C ALA A 175 42.75 -32.43 -27.76
N ILE A 176 43.11 -33.69 -27.49
CA ILE A 176 44.39 -34.08 -26.90
C ILE A 176 45.25 -34.58 -28.07
N GLU A 177 46.40 -33.93 -28.30
CA GLU A 177 47.51 -34.42 -29.14
C GLU A 177 48.31 -35.51 -28.42
#